data_AF-A0A7G8J3F0-F1
#
_entry.id   AF-A0A7G8J3F0-F1
#
_cell.length_a   1.000
_cell.length_b   1.000
_cell.length_c   1.000
_cell.angle_alpha   90.00
_cell.angle_beta   90.00
_cell.angle_gamma   90.00
#
_symmetry.space_group_name_H-M   'P 1'
#
loop_
_entity.id
_entity.type
_entity.pdbx_description
1 polymer ?
#
loop_
_entity_poly.entity_id
_entity_poly.type
_entity_poly.pdbx_seq_one_letter_code
_entity_poly.pdbx_strand_id
1 'polypeptide(L)'
;MAEAVISLGASAVLVGASAAALTTTGSIITHTGEKTSLRQNASGGLRLLGSEVQRGLHLLIKTKDTPKAELAHTDLSNQQYSSSIQECEALAIARNRAFRPAFGIRMAELDRPVLYGLSTSARGNSYALERCGAPLTMDGRYGEVAETYLAPILQDIAVMPCQGDPENCKSQVNPDGTEKSLNDIVKQLDLDFAVIANHGERTPARVAKEPAFAIETDSARKLIKIVSPRTQEEQNPSYLEIKNGLRSISRHDLHFAMYSRASKIVDTSSNEQGALLNGAFFRNISSDRMRFLVDGSGSMSACILWGSGRGQRRTYWNGNRYISTRKICALTRMESLQNELVMIINGLPDNTKINIESFSSRGYLNHRRWKPSVDGLISLDDSETRQSAISFVHSLNDGSVTRWGGTIPWDGLDTALKDQETDTLYFLSDGEPNTNPQGRQWSNDDFSSTVDNYISTNNQRDKKITINTTALGLNSNWMKDLANRSTGDYLMIDKNYITVAQQ
;
A
#
# COMPACT_ATOMS: atom_id res chain seq x y z
N MET A 1 -42.50 9.82 -19.83
CA MET A 1 -42.19 11.24 -20.08
C MET A 1 -41.02 11.63 -19.19
N ALA A 2 -39.92 12.05 -19.83
CA ALA A 2 -38.67 12.62 -19.30
C ALA A 2 -37.81 11.79 -18.33
N GLU A 3 -37.05 10.82 -18.87
CA GLU A 3 -35.69 10.56 -18.40
C GLU A 3 -34.80 11.67 -18.97
N ALA A 4 -34.35 12.58 -18.11
CA ALA A 4 -33.37 13.60 -18.47
C ALA A 4 -31.98 12.94 -18.52
N VAL A 5 -31.59 12.48 -19.71
CA VAL A 5 -30.19 12.31 -20.08
C VAL A 5 -29.56 13.70 -20.13
N ILE A 6 -28.94 14.14 -19.04
CA ILE A 6 -28.02 15.27 -19.08
C ILE A 6 -26.72 14.75 -19.67
N SER A 7 -26.40 15.25 -20.86
CA SER A 7 -25.18 14.98 -21.60
C SER A 7 -23.94 15.34 -20.76
N LEU A 8 -23.28 14.33 -20.21
CA LEU A 8 -21.88 14.45 -19.82
C LEU A 8 -21.06 14.52 -21.11
N GLY A 9 -20.51 15.71 -21.39
CA GLY A 9 -19.45 15.86 -22.38
C GLY A 9 -18.33 14.87 -22.10
N ALA A 10 -17.78 14.28 -23.17
CA ALA A 10 -16.83 13.18 -23.16
C ALA A 10 -15.46 13.55 -22.56
N SER A 11 -15.40 13.69 -21.25
CA SER A 11 -14.16 13.68 -20.45
C SER A 11 -14.42 12.77 -19.27
N ALA A 12 -14.16 11.48 -19.45
CA ALA A 12 -14.38 10.48 -18.40
C ALA A 12 -13.43 10.78 -17.23
N VAL A 13 -14.00 11.18 -16.08
CA VAL A 13 -13.28 11.44 -14.84
C VAL A 13 -12.88 10.11 -14.22
N LEU A 14 -11.59 9.93 -13.87
CA LEU A 14 -11.06 8.66 -13.35
C LEU A 14 -11.76 8.25 -12.05
N VAL A 15 -12.07 9.24 -11.21
CA VAL A 15 -12.81 9.00 -9.96
C VAL A 15 -14.30 8.78 -10.20
N GLY A 16 -14.88 9.33 -11.27
CA GLY A 16 -16.24 9.01 -11.70
C GLY A 16 -16.37 7.55 -12.12
N ALA A 17 -15.40 7.03 -12.87
CA ALA A 17 -15.35 5.61 -13.25
C ALA A 17 -15.08 4.69 -12.05
N SER A 18 -14.17 5.05 -11.14
CA SER A 18 -13.92 4.27 -9.91
C SER A 18 -15.12 4.28 -8.96
N ALA A 19 -15.75 5.44 -8.74
CA ALA A 19 -16.94 5.55 -7.91
C ALA A 19 -18.16 4.87 -8.55
N ALA A 20 -18.35 5.01 -9.86
CA ALA A 20 -19.40 4.32 -10.60
C ALA A 20 -19.20 2.80 -10.52
N ALA A 21 -17.98 2.30 -10.78
CA ALA A 21 -17.64 0.89 -10.63
C ALA A 21 -17.94 0.37 -9.22
N LEU A 22 -17.55 1.12 -8.17
CA LEU A 22 -17.85 0.81 -6.77
C LEU A 22 -19.36 0.78 -6.48
N THR A 23 -20.16 1.64 -7.11
CA THR A 23 -21.62 1.67 -6.94
C THR A 23 -22.37 0.60 -7.75
N THR A 24 -21.89 0.25 -8.95
CA THR A 24 -22.53 -0.74 -9.84
C THR A 24 -22.38 -2.17 -9.36
N THR A 25 -21.38 -2.48 -8.53
CA THR A 25 -21.19 -3.83 -7.95
C THR A 25 -22.22 -4.16 -6.85
N GLY A 26 -23.15 -3.26 -6.56
CA GLY A 26 -24.16 -3.41 -5.50
C GLY A 26 -25.40 -4.23 -5.85
N SER A 27 -25.66 -4.60 -7.12
CA SER A 27 -26.99 -5.14 -7.49
C SER A 27 -27.07 -6.61 -7.90
N ILE A 28 -25.97 -7.34 -8.06
CA ILE A 28 -26.00 -8.78 -8.36
C ILE A 28 -24.70 -9.35 -7.84
N ILE A 29 -24.68 -10.39 -7.00
CA ILE A 29 -23.56 -11.35 -6.87
C ILE A 29 -23.79 -12.38 -5.72
N THR A 30 -23.36 -13.62 -5.97
CA THR A 30 -23.24 -14.76 -5.03
C THR A 30 -21.95 -14.69 -4.18
N HIS A 31 -21.80 -15.51 -3.13
CA HIS A 31 -20.68 -15.45 -2.16
C HIS A 31 -19.26 -15.22 -2.74
N THR A 32 -18.93 -15.77 -3.91
CA THR A 32 -17.62 -15.59 -4.57
C THR A 32 -17.38 -14.17 -5.09
N GLY A 33 -18.40 -13.50 -5.64
CA GLY A 33 -18.19 -12.16 -6.18
C GLY A 33 -18.16 -11.07 -5.09
N GLU A 34 -18.72 -11.29 -3.89
CA GLU A 34 -18.71 -10.30 -2.82
C GLU A 34 -17.27 -10.08 -2.30
N LYS A 35 -16.47 -11.14 -2.26
CA LYS A 35 -15.05 -11.06 -1.94
C LYS A 35 -14.22 -10.39 -3.04
N THR A 36 -14.48 -10.70 -4.30
CA THR A 36 -13.86 -10.00 -5.45
C THR A 36 -14.21 -8.51 -5.44
N SER A 37 -15.45 -8.16 -5.10
CA SER A 37 -15.91 -6.78 -4.94
C SER A 37 -15.15 -6.03 -3.82
N LEU A 38 -15.02 -6.62 -2.63
CA LEU A 38 -14.21 -6.04 -1.53
C LEU A 38 -12.75 -5.81 -1.94
N ARG A 39 -12.16 -6.77 -2.65
CA ARG A 39 -10.77 -6.71 -3.12
C ARG A 39 -10.57 -5.59 -4.14
N GLN A 40 -11.45 -5.49 -5.14
CA GLN A 40 -11.41 -4.43 -6.15
C GLN A 40 -11.61 -3.05 -5.50
N ASN A 41 -12.51 -2.97 -4.52
CA ASN A 41 -12.73 -1.77 -3.72
C ASN A 41 -11.47 -1.34 -2.97
N ALA A 42 -10.83 -2.25 -2.22
CA ALA A 42 -9.57 -1.98 -1.54
C ALA A 42 -8.45 -1.58 -2.52
N SER A 43 -8.23 -2.37 -3.57
CA SER A 43 -7.14 -2.11 -4.53
C SER A 43 -7.30 -0.79 -5.27
N GLY A 44 -8.50 -0.50 -5.81
CA GLY A 44 -8.78 0.75 -6.50
C GLY A 44 -8.69 1.97 -5.59
N GLY A 45 -9.30 1.88 -4.40
CA GLY A 45 -9.28 2.93 -3.39
C GLY A 45 -7.89 3.30 -2.89
N LEU A 46 -7.12 2.28 -2.49
CA LEU A 46 -5.77 2.47 -1.98
C LEU A 46 -4.81 2.94 -3.08
N ARG A 47 -5.00 2.50 -4.33
CA ARG A 47 -4.20 3.00 -5.47
C ARG A 47 -4.46 4.48 -5.73
N LEU A 48 -5.71 4.92 -5.69
CA LEU A 48 -6.05 6.33 -5.83
C LEU A 48 -5.46 7.16 -4.69
N LEU A 49 -5.68 6.75 -3.44
CA LEU A 49 -5.11 7.39 -2.26
C LEU A 49 -3.57 7.47 -2.37
N GLY A 50 -2.92 6.38 -2.75
CA GLY A 50 -1.49 6.31 -2.94
C GLY A 50 -0.98 7.31 -3.98
N SER A 51 -1.66 7.43 -5.12
CA SER A 51 -1.33 8.39 -6.17
C SER A 51 -1.43 9.85 -5.69
N GLU A 52 -2.45 10.18 -4.90
CA GLU A 52 -2.60 11.53 -4.34
C GLU A 52 -1.59 11.84 -3.26
N VAL A 53 -1.37 10.92 -2.32
CA VAL A 53 -0.34 11.08 -1.29
C VAL A 53 0.99 11.35 -1.95
N GLN A 54 1.39 10.55 -2.95
CA GLN A 54 2.67 10.71 -3.64
C GLN A 54 2.85 12.10 -4.28
N ARG A 55 1.79 12.71 -4.80
CA ARG A 55 1.81 14.07 -5.39
C ARG A 55 1.65 15.17 -4.35
N GLY A 56 1.16 14.84 -3.16
CA GLY A 56 1.04 15.73 -2.03
C GLY A 56 2.38 16.25 -1.52
N LEU A 57 2.36 17.47 -0.99
CA LEU A 57 3.47 18.10 -0.28
C LEU A 57 3.60 17.54 1.14
N HIS A 58 2.48 17.44 1.85
CA HIS A 58 2.37 16.89 3.20
C HIS A 58 0.90 16.57 3.51
N LEU A 59 0.68 15.82 4.59
CA LEU A 59 -0.62 15.55 5.17
C LEU A 59 -1.06 16.71 6.05
N LEU A 60 -2.35 17.00 6.00
CA LEU A 60 -3.04 17.89 6.92
C LEU A 60 -3.76 17.03 7.94
N ILE A 61 -3.44 17.19 9.21
CA ILE A 61 -4.12 16.44 10.28
C ILE A 61 -4.60 17.39 11.36
N LYS A 62 -5.67 17.00 12.04
CA LYS A 62 -6.07 17.66 13.28
C LYS A 62 -5.44 16.91 14.44
N THR A 63 -4.78 17.63 15.35
CA THR A 63 -4.19 17.06 16.56
C THR A 63 -4.92 17.49 17.81
N LYS A 64 -4.86 16.65 18.85
CA LYS A 64 -5.37 17.01 20.19
C LYS A 64 -4.56 18.14 20.83
N ASP A 65 -3.26 18.13 20.59
CA ASP A 65 -2.33 19.15 21.05
C ASP A 65 -2.08 20.18 19.96
N THR A 66 -1.77 21.42 20.35
CA THR A 66 -1.34 22.45 19.41
C THR A 66 -0.08 21.97 18.68
N PRO A 67 -0.06 21.95 17.34
CA PRO A 67 1.13 21.57 16.59
C PRO A 67 2.32 22.45 16.97
N LYS A 68 3.53 21.88 16.91
CA LYS A 68 4.75 22.69 17.00
C LYS A 68 4.72 23.78 15.92
N ALA A 69 5.32 24.94 16.18
CA ALA A 69 5.31 26.08 15.26
C ALA A 69 5.76 25.72 13.83
N GLU A 70 6.77 24.86 13.71
CA GLU A 70 7.28 24.30 12.45
C GLU A 70 6.25 23.48 11.65
N LEU A 71 5.26 22.91 12.31
CA LEU A 71 4.19 22.09 11.72
C LEU A 71 2.84 22.81 11.66
N ALA A 72 2.75 24.09 12.06
CA ALA A 72 1.47 24.83 12.09
C ALA A 72 0.77 24.90 10.72
N HIS A 73 1.55 24.88 9.62
CA HIS A 73 1.04 24.87 8.25
C HIS A 73 0.33 23.54 7.87
N THR A 74 0.57 22.48 8.63
CA THR A 74 0.01 21.13 8.45
C THR A 74 -1.23 20.87 9.32
N ASP A 75 -1.68 21.88 10.09
CA ASP A 75 -2.87 21.75 10.92
C ASP A 75 -4.13 21.83 10.07
N LEU A 76 -4.93 20.76 10.07
CA LEU A 76 -6.21 20.74 9.39
C LEU A 76 -7.22 21.72 10.01
N SER A 77 -7.01 22.13 11.27
CA SER A 77 -7.83 23.11 11.98
C SER A 77 -7.55 24.56 11.55
N ASN A 78 -6.56 24.78 10.69
CA ASN A 78 -6.23 26.11 10.20
C ASN A 78 -7.42 26.71 9.42
N GLN A 79 -7.73 27.98 9.69
CA GLN A 79 -8.86 28.70 9.09
C GLN A 79 -8.85 28.68 7.55
N GLN A 80 -7.67 28.60 6.92
CA GLN A 80 -7.57 28.51 5.46
C GLN A 80 -8.25 27.27 4.86
N TYR A 81 -8.46 26.21 5.65
CA TYR A 81 -9.08 24.96 5.20
C TYR A 81 -10.56 24.84 5.60
N SER A 82 -11.09 25.78 6.40
CA SER A 82 -12.45 25.68 6.94
C SER A 82 -13.52 25.69 5.84
N SER A 83 -13.32 26.50 4.78
CA SER A 83 -14.26 26.55 3.66
C SER A 83 -14.31 25.23 2.89
N SER A 84 -13.16 24.58 2.69
CA SER A 84 -13.10 23.26 2.03
C SER A 84 -13.76 22.18 2.87
N ILE A 85 -13.56 22.19 4.19
CA ILE A 85 -14.23 21.24 5.10
C ILE A 85 -15.75 21.44 5.06
N GLN A 86 -16.22 22.68 5.17
CA GLN A 86 -17.65 23.02 5.13
C GLN A 86 -18.30 22.62 3.80
N GLU A 87 -17.61 22.82 2.68
CA GLU A 87 -18.07 22.41 1.36
C GLU A 87 -18.24 20.88 1.28
N CYS A 88 -17.27 20.11 1.79
CA CYS A 88 -17.36 18.64 1.85
C CYS A 88 -18.49 18.15 2.76
N GLU A 89 -18.67 18.78 3.92
CA GLU A 89 -19.79 18.49 4.83
C GLU A 89 -21.14 18.78 4.17
N ALA A 90 -21.27 19.91 3.46
CA ALA A 90 -22.49 20.26 2.74
C ALA A 90 -22.81 19.26 1.62
N LEU A 91 -21.80 18.83 0.85
CA LEU A 91 -21.95 17.79 -0.18
C LEU A 91 -22.38 16.44 0.42
N ALA A 92 -21.89 16.09 1.60
CA ALA A 92 -22.29 14.86 2.29
C ALA A 92 -23.72 14.95 2.85
N ILE A 93 -24.10 16.09 3.43
CA ILE A 93 -25.46 16.36 3.93
C ILE A 93 -26.47 16.27 2.78
N ALA A 94 -26.14 16.82 1.60
CA ALA A 94 -26.98 16.70 0.41
C ALA A 94 -27.22 15.25 -0.05
N ARG A 95 -26.36 14.32 0.37
CA ARG A 95 -26.48 12.86 0.13
C ARG A 95 -26.99 12.09 1.35
N ASN A 96 -27.47 12.78 2.38
CA ASN A 96 -27.92 12.23 3.66
C ASN A 96 -26.85 11.36 4.36
N ARG A 97 -25.58 11.78 4.29
CA ARG A 97 -24.44 11.13 4.95
C ARG A 97 -23.66 12.13 5.78
N ALA A 98 -22.93 11.62 6.78
CA ALA A 98 -21.94 12.40 7.50
C ALA A 98 -20.60 12.37 6.78
N PHE A 99 -19.87 13.48 6.80
CA PHE A 99 -18.46 13.51 6.41
C PHE A 99 -17.67 14.00 7.61
N ARG A 100 -16.92 13.10 8.25
CA ARG A 100 -16.04 13.42 9.37
C ARG A 100 -14.59 13.46 8.87
N PRO A 101 -13.96 14.64 8.73
CA PRO A 101 -12.59 14.74 8.21
C PRO A 101 -11.62 13.91 9.06
N ALA A 102 -10.91 13.00 8.41
CA ALA A 102 -9.87 12.17 9.02
C ALA A 102 -8.49 12.78 8.80
N PHE A 103 -8.18 13.16 7.57
CA PHE A 103 -6.95 13.83 7.17
C PHE A 103 -7.16 14.57 5.84
N GLY A 104 -6.25 15.46 5.49
CA GLY A 104 -6.17 16.07 4.18
C GLY A 104 -4.80 15.86 3.55
N ILE A 105 -4.69 16.15 2.27
CA ILE A 105 -3.44 16.16 1.52
C ILE A 105 -3.31 17.55 0.89
N ARG A 106 -2.25 18.27 1.24
CA ARG A 106 -1.90 19.52 0.57
C ARG A 106 -1.25 19.16 -0.76
N MET A 107 -1.93 19.41 -1.86
CA MET A 107 -1.40 19.15 -3.20
C MET A 107 -0.51 20.30 -3.66
N ALA A 108 0.53 19.99 -4.44
CA ALA A 108 1.34 21.01 -5.09
C ALA A 108 0.57 21.71 -6.22
N GLU A 109 -0.29 20.98 -6.93
CA GLU A 109 -0.99 21.48 -8.12
C GLU A 109 -2.35 22.15 -7.83
N LEU A 110 -2.81 22.15 -6.58
CA LEU A 110 -4.11 22.73 -6.19
C LEU A 110 -3.94 23.84 -5.18
N ASP A 111 -4.88 24.79 -5.14
CA ASP A 111 -4.98 25.76 -4.06
C ASP A 111 -5.67 25.16 -2.82
N ARG A 112 -6.74 24.40 -3.03
CA ARG A 112 -7.48 23.70 -1.97
C ARG A 112 -6.89 22.30 -1.72
N PRO A 113 -6.89 21.81 -0.46
CA PRO A 113 -6.46 20.45 -0.18
C PRO A 113 -7.47 19.42 -0.69
N VAL A 114 -7.00 18.19 -0.89
CA VAL A 114 -7.90 17.03 -1.03
C VAL A 114 -8.14 16.44 0.35
N LEU A 115 -9.41 16.37 0.76
CA LEU A 115 -9.83 15.93 2.08
C LEU A 115 -10.31 14.48 2.05
N TYR A 116 -9.94 13.72 3.07
CA TYR A 116 -10.39 12.36 3.29
C TYR A 116 -11.16 12.29 4.59
N GLY A 117 -12.40 11.85 4.54
CA GLY A 117 -13.30 11.79 5.69
C GLY A 117 -14.02 10.46 5.81
N LEU A 118 -14.32 10.07 7.04
CA LEU A 118 -15.15 8.90 7.29
C LEU A 118 -16.63 9.25 7.14
N SER A 119 -17.37 8.28 6.61
CA SER A 119 -18.79 8.35 6.29
C SER A 119 -19.42 6.97 6.49
N THR A 120 -20.73 6.88 6.34
CA THR A 120 -21.41 5.58 6.22
C THR A 120 -21.30 5.06 4.77
N SER A 121 -21.22 3.75 4.62
CA SER A 121 -21.21 3.12 3.30
C SER A 121 -22.53 3.35 2.56
N ALA A 122 -22.54 3.13 1.25
CA ALA A 122 -23.76 3.27 0.45
C ALA A 122 -24.88 2.31 0.90
N ARG A 123 -24.52 1.19 1.51
CA ARG A 123 -25.45 0.19 2.08
C ARG A 123 -25.94 0.55 3.48
N GLY A 124 -25.32 1.52 4.15
CA GLY A 124 -25.70 2.01 5.48
C GLY A 124 -25.41 1.06 6.64
N ASN A 125 -24.80 -0.11 6.38
CA ASN A 125 -24.50 -1.15 7.37
C ASN A 125 -23.00 -1.25 7.73
N SER A 126 -22.18 -0.38 7.14
CA SER A 126 -20.73 -0.34 7.30
C SER A 126 -20.23 1.11 7.13
N TYR A 127 -18.93 1.33 7.29
CA TYR A 127 -18.31 2.64 7.11
C TYR A 127 -17.67 2.78 5.73
N ALA A 128 -17.39 4.01 5.33
CA ALA A 128 -16.65 4.32 4.12
C ALA A 128 -15.61 5.42 4.39
N LEU A 129 -14.53 5.39 3.63
CA LEU A 129 -13.61 6.52 3.51
C LEU A 129 -13.97 7.26 2.21
N GLU A 130 -14.43 8.50 2.35
CA GLU A 130 -14.79 9.36 1.25
C GLU A 130 -13.68 10.37 0.98
N ARG A 131 -13.35 10.53 -0.30
CA ARG A 131 -12.49 11.57 -0.82
C ARG A 131 -13.35 12.75 -1.24
N CYS A 132 -12.96 13.95 -0.84
CA CYS A 132 -13.56 15.22 -1.22
C CYS A 132 -12.49 16.17 -1.77
N GLY A 133 -12.67 16.69 -2.97
CA GLY A 133 -11.71 17.61 -3.59
C GLY A 133 -11.90 17.74 -5.09
N ALA A 134 -10.98 18.43 -5.76
CA ALA A 134 -10.99 18.57 -7.22
C ALA A 134 -10.92 17.20 -7.92
N PRO A 135 -11.62 16.96 -9.04
CA PRO A 135 -11.59 15.69 -9.76
C PRO A 135 -10.27 15.44 -10.45
N LEU A 136 -9.92 14.15 -10.45
CA LEU A 136 -8.77 13.63 -11.18
C LEU A 136 -9.21 13.07 -12.52
N THR A 137 -8.66 13.61 -13.60
CA THR A 137 -8.88 13.15 -14.97
C THR A 137 -8.14 11.83 -15.23
N MET A 138 -8.48 11.15 -16.33
CA MET A 138 -7.87 9.85 -16.67
C MET A 138 -6.37 9.90 -16.95
N ASP A 139 -5.87 11.04 -17.42
CA ASP A 139 -4.46 11.36 -17.59
C ASP A 139 -3.77 11.77 -16.27
N GLY A 140 -4.48 11.70 -15.14
CA GLY A 140 -3.91 11.94 -13.81
C GLY A 140 -3.69 13.41 -13.48
N ARG A 141 -4.32 14.34 -14.21
CA ARG A 141 -4.29 15.77 -13.91
C ARG A 141 -5.52 16.18 -13.09
N TYR A 142 -5.42 17.28 -12.38
CA TYR A 142 -6.60 17.89 -11.78
C TYR A 142 -7.27 18.80 -12.80
N GLY A 143 -8.60 18.75 -12.88
CA GLY A 143 -9.34 19.70 -13.71
C GLY A 143 -9.22 21.11 -13.12
N GLU A 144 -8.61 22.05 -13.86
CA GLU A 144 -8.38 23.44 -13.42
C GLU A 144 -9.68 24.21 -13.09
N VAL A 145 -10.83 23.74 -13.58
CA VAL A 145 -12.13 24.43 -13.49
C VAL A 145 -13.21 23.56 -12.83
N ALA A 146 -12.84 22.41 -12.27
CA ALA A 146 -13.82 21.41 -11.89
C ALA A 146 -14.25 21.53 -10.41
N GLU A 147 -15.56 21.53 -10.18
CA GLU A 147 -16.17 21.66 -8.85
C GLU A 147 -15.72 20.53 -7.90
N THR A 148 -15.60 20.88 -6.61
CA THR A 148 -15.35 19.92 -5.54
C THR A 148 -16.43 18.83 -5.58
N TYR A 149 -16.02 17.58 -5.52
CA TYR A 149 -16.95 16.46 -5.46
C TYR A 149 -16.53 15.46 -4.39
N LEU A 150 -17.54 14.76 -3.89
CA LEU A 150 -17.41 13.71 -2.90
C LEU A 150 -17.51 12.34 -3.58
N ALA A 151 -16.58 11.43 -3.28
CA ALA A 151 -16.62 10.06 -3.78
C ALA A 151 -16.08 9.05 -2.76
N PRO A 152 -16.73 7.88 -2.59
CA PRO A 152 -16.19 6.82 -1.76
C PRO A 152 -14.93 6.26 -2.43
N ILE A 153 -13.84 6.16 -1.68
CA ILE A 153 -12.62 5.48 -2.12
C ILE A 153 -12.47 4.11 -1.50
N LEU A 154 -12.91 3.94 -0.25
CA LEU A 154 -13.03 2.63 0.40
C LEU A 154 -14.46 2.51 0.90
N GLN A 155 -15.17 1.47 0.46
CA GLN A 155 -16.45 1.09 1.06
C GLN A 155 -16.30 -0.13 1.96
N ASP A 156 -17.31 -0.39 2.77
CA ASP A 156 -17.40 -1.59 3.61
C ASP A 156 -16.29 -1.70 4.67
N ILE A 157 -15.78 -0.56 5.15
CA ILE A 157 -14.94 -0.54 6.35
C ILE A 157 -15.75 -1.14 7.49
N ALA A 158 -15.20 -2.18 8.11
CA ALA A 158 -15.95 -3.00 9.03
C ALA A 158 -16.34 -2.26 10.30
N VAL A 159 -17.37 -2.77 10.97
CA VAL A 159 -17.80 -2.31 12.29
C VAL A 159 -17.10 -3.17 13.35
N MET A 160 -16.38 -2.52 14.26
CA MET A 160 -15.65 -3.21 15.34
C MET A 160 -16.62 -4.06 16.20
N PRO A 161 -16.32 -5.34 16.43
CA PRO A 161 -17.22 -6.24 17.12
C PRO A 161 -17.33 -5.92 18.62
N CYS A 162 -18.49 -6.24 19.21
CA CYS A 162 -18.68 -6.32 20.65
C CYS A 162 -17.87 -7.50 21.20
N GLN A 163 -16.78 -7.26 21.93
CA GLN A 163 -16.04 -8.35 22.56
C GLN A 163 -16.64 -8.71 23.93
N GLY A 164 -17.10 -9.96 24.06
CA GLY A 164 -17.27 -10.73 25.30
C GLY A 164 -18.35 -10.26 26.29
N ASP A 165 -18.46 -8.95 26.53
CA ASP A 165 -19.37 -8.35 27.49
C ASP A 165 -20.41 -7.46 26.78
N PRO A 166 -21.71 -7.80 26.83
CA PRO A 166 -22.80 -6.96 26.31
C PRO A 166 -22.83 -5.53 26.87
N GLU A 167 -22.32 -5.30 28.09
CA GLU A 167 -22.21 -3.97 28.70
C GLU A 167 -21.27 -3.05 27.92
N ASN A 168 -20.17 -3.56 27.36
CA ASN A 168 -19.21 -2.78 26.57
C ASN A 168 -19.83 -2.21 25.27
N CYS A 169 -20.93 -2.79 24.80
CA CYS A 169 -21.68 -2.31 23.64
C CYS A 169 -22.80 -1.30 23.96
N LYS A 170 -23.01 -1.00 25.26
CA LYS A 170 -23.93 0.06 25.71
C LYS A 170 -23.30 1.46 25.65
N SER A 171 -22.01 1.58 25.35
CA SER A 171 -21.28 2.87 25.26
C SER A 171 -21.67 3.73 24.04
N GLN A 172 -22.53 3.23 23.15
CA GLN A 172 -23.03 3.95 21.96
C GLN A 172 -24.56 4.04 21.95
N VAL A 173 -25.12 4.44 23.09
CA VAL A 173 -26.55 4.69 23.27
C VAL A 173 -26.76 6.20 23.32
N ASN A 174 -27.81 6.69 22.66
CA ASN A 174 -28.26 8.07 22.72
C ASN A 174 -28.74 8.43 24.14
N PRO A 175 -28.82 9.72 24.50
CA PRO A 175 -29.35 10.14 25.81
C PRO A 175 -30.78 9.62 26.13
N ASP A 176 -31.54 9.24 25.11
CA ASP A 176 -32.90 8.69 25.20
C ASP A 176 -32.95 7.16 25.37
N GLY A 177 -31.80 6.48 25.43
CA GLY A 177 -31.73 5.02 25.58
C GLY A 177 -31.76 4.24 24.26
N THR A 178 -31.83 4.91 23.10
CA THR A 178 -31.79 4.25 21.77
C THR A 178 -30.36 4.01 21.28
N GLU A 179 -30.13 2.98 20.48
CA GLU A 179 -28.81 2.73 19.90
C GLU A 179 -28.44 3.80 18.85
N LYS A 180 -27.22 4.34 18.93
CA LYS A 180 -26.74 5.32 17.94
C LYS A 180 -26.66 4.67 16.55
N SER A 181 -27.17 5.37 15.55
CA SER A 181 -26.94 4.96 14.17
C SER A 181 -25.45 5.06 13.81
N LEU A 182 -24.97 4.28 12.83
CA LEU A 182 -23.58 4.40 12.35
C LEU A 182 -23.28 5.84 11.88
N ASN A 183 -24.26 6.53 11.32
CA ASN A 183 -24.13 7.92 10.89
C ASN A 183 -23.89 8.87 12.07
N ASP A 184 -24.56 8.64 13.21
CA ASP A 184 -24.35 9.44 14.42
C ASP A 184 -23.02 9.12 15.09
N ILE A 185 -22.57 7.86 15.03
CA ILE A 185 -21.23 7.47 15.46
C ILE A 185 -20.16 8.21 14.63
N VAL A 186 -20.28 8.25 13.30
CA VAL A 186 -19.34 9.00 12.44
C VAL A 186 -19.28 10.48 12.82
N LYS A 187 -20.42 11.13 13.03
CA LYS A 187 -20.48 12.57 13.38
C LYS A 187 -19.73 12.89 14.68
N GLN A 188 -19.75 11.96 15.63
CA GLN A 188 -19.14 12.11 16.96
C GLN A 188 -17.74 11.50 17.05
N LEU A 189 -17.26 10.86 15.98
CA LEU A 189 -16.02 10.11 15.99
C LEU A 189 -14.82 11.04 16.25
N ASP A 190 -14.02 10.66 17.25
CA ASP A 190 -12.73 11.29 17.50
C ASP A 190 -11.70 10.76 16.51
N LEU A 191 -11.27 11.66 15.62
CA LEU A 191 -10.22 11.43 14.62
C LEU A 191 -8.99 12.29 14.89
N ASP A 192 -8.95 12.99 16.03
CA ASP A 192 -7.86 13.88 16.34
C ASP A 192 -6.62 13.06 16.70
N PHE A 193 -5.54 13.30 15.97
CA PHE A 193 -4.29 12.60 16.12
C PHE A 193 -3.65 12.94 17.47
N ALA A 194 -3.16 11.90 18.15
CA ALA A 194 -2.36 12.02 19.36
C ALA A 194 -0.93 11.60 19.08
N VAL A 195 0.03 12.27 19.72
CA VAL A 195 1.44 11.90 19.63
C VAL A 195 1.63 10.53 20.25
N ILE A 196 2.16 9.58 19.49
CA ILE A 196 2.68 8.34 20.03
C ILE A 196 4.14 8.58 20.36
N ALA A 197 4.47 8.39 21.64
CA ALA A 197 5.84 8.43 22.11
C ALA A 197 6.72 7.62 21.17
N ASN A 198 7.55 8.35 20.42
CA ASN A 198 8.53 7.78 19.54
C ASN A 198 8.03 6.91 18.38
N HIS A 199 6.86 7.22 17.80
CA HIS A 199 6.43 6.59 16.54
C HIS A 199 5.85 7.59 15.53
N GLY A 200 5.35 8.74 16.01
CA GLY A 200 4.72 9.76 15.17
C GLY A 200 3.41 10.20 15.81
N GLU A 201 2.37 10.32 15.01
CA GLU A 201 1.03 10.70 15.45
C GLU A 201 0.03 9.66 14.95
N ARG A 202 -1.00 9.32 15.74
CA ARG A 202 -2.02 8.33 15.35
C ARG A 202 -3.40 8.72 15.82
N THR A 203 -4.41 8.30 15.08
CA THR A 203 -5.80 8.36 15.53
C THR A 203 -6.04 7.50 16.78
N PRO A 204 -7.03 7.82 17.62
CA PRO A 204 -7.36 7.01 18.80
C PRO A 204 -7.67 5.54 18.47
N ALA A 205 -7.45 4.66 19.46
CA ALA A 205 -7.87 3.27 19.37
C ALA A 205 -9.39 3.17 19.27
N ARG A 206 -9.88 2.24 18.45
CA ARG A 206 -11.31 2.08 18.15
C ARG A 206 -11.98 1.12 19.10
N VAL A 207 -13.16 1.52 19.57
CA VAL A 207 -13.99 0.71 20.46
C VAL A 207 -15.10 -0.01 19.67
N ALA A 208 -15.96 -0.76 20.36
CA ALA A 208 -17.05 -1.47 19.72
C ALA A 208 -17.98 -0.51 18.95
N LYS A 209 -18.51 -0.98 17.82
CA LYS A 209 -19.34 -0.24 16.85
C LYS A 209 -18.64 0.89 16.09
N GLU A 210 -17.44 1.32 16.48
CA GLU A 210 -16.64 2.24 15.69
C GLU A 210 -16.04 1.55 14.44
N PRO A 211 -15.54 2.32 13.45
CA PRO A 211 -14.91 1.74 12.27
C PRO A 211 -13.64 0.94 12.62
N ALA A 212 -13.46 -0.20 11.96
CA ALA A 212 -12.23 -1.01 12.01
C ALA A 212 -11.11 -0.36 11.17
N PHE A 213 -10.81 0.89 11.48
CA PHE A 213 -9.92 1.75 10.72
C PHE A 213 -9.17 2.72 11.64
N ALA A 214 -7.85 2.72 11.52
CA ALA A 214 -6.98 3.69 12.18
C ALA A 214 -5.83 4.11 11.27
N ILE A 215 -5.37 5.34 11.46
CA ILE A 215 -4.31 5.95 10.66
C ILE A 215 -3.18 6.38 11.58
N GLU A 216 -1.96 6.14 11.13
CA GLU A 216 -0.72 6.67 11.70
C GLU A 216 0.01 7.52 10.66
N THR A 217 0.66 8.57 11.13
CA THR A 217 1.57 9.41 10.34
C THR A 217 2.90 9.58 11.07
N ASP A 218 3.95 9.84 10.30
CA ASP A 218 5.23 10.25 10.88
C ASP A 218 5.13 11.68 11.43
N SER A 219 6.10 12.02 12.28
CA SER A 219 6.23 13.33 12.91
C SER A 219 6.39 14.51 11.93
N ALA A 220 6.80 14.25 10.68
CA ALA A 220 6.89 15.27 9.65
C ALA A 220 5.57 15.41 8.85
N ARG A 221 4.56 14.59 9.17
CA ARG A 221 3.24 14.56 8.52
C ARG A 221 3.33 14.34 7.02
N LYS A 222 4.14 13.38 6.61
CA LYS A 222 4.36 13.03 5.21
C LYS A 222 4.07 11.57 4.92
N LEU A 223 4.01 10.70 5.91
CA LEU A 223 3.61 9.30 5.79
C LEU A 223 2.15 9.15 6.16
N ILE A 224 1.36 8.44 5.36
CA ILE A 224 0.10 7.86 5.82
C ILE A 224 0.26 6.36 5.92
N LYS A 225 -0.19 5.78 7.02
CA LYS A 225 -0.23 4.34 7.23
C LYS A 225 -1.58 3.94 7.78
N ILE A 226 -2.24 2.98 7.13
CA ILE A 226 -3.41 2.31 7.70
C ILE A 226 -2.88 1.22 8.64
N VAL A 227 -3.24 1.34 9.91
CA VAL A 227 -2.74 0.49 11.00
C VAL A 227 -3.88 -0.28 11.66
N SER A 228 -3.58 -1.17 12.59
CA SER A 228 -4.61 -1.83 13.40
C SER A 228 -5.53 -0.80 14.06
N PRO A 229 -6.85 -1.03 14.15
CA PRO A 229 -7.74 -0.18 14.92
C PRO A 229 -7.48 -0.22 16.44
N ARG A 230 -6.69 -1.17 16.95
CA ARG A 230 -6.42 -1.36 18.38
C ARG A 230 -4.97 -1.08 18.76
N THR A 231 -4.73 -0.78 20.03
CA THR A 231 -3.40 -0.58 20.61
C THR A 231 -2.98 -1.80 21.44
N GLN A 232 -1.92 -2.49 21.02
CA GLN A 232 -1.01 -3.32 21.83
C GLN A 232 -1.24 -4.84 22.03
N GLU A 233 -2.44 -5.42 21.97
CA GLU A 233 -2.57 -6.89 22.23
C GLU A 233 -3.14 -7.72 21.08
N GLU A 234 -3.92 -7.11 20.19
CA GLU A 234 -4.43 -7.75 18.97
C GLU A 234 -3.91 -6.99 17.76
N GLN A 235 -2.95 -7.57 17.04
CA GLN A 235 -2.41 -7.02 15.78
C GLN A 235 -3.38 -7.22 14.61
N ASN A 236 -4.69 -7.31 14.87
CA ASN A 236 -5.68 -7.43 13.80
C ASN A 236 -5.60 -6.17 12.94
N PRO A 237 -5.33 -6.30 11.62
CA PRO A 237 -5.22 -5.14 10.75
C PRO A 237 -6.56 -4.41 10.67
N SER A 238 -6.54 -3.16 10.16
CA SER A 238 -7.79 -2.57 9.67
C SER A 238 -8.37 -3.46 8.57
N TYR A 239 -9.68 -3.50 8.39
CA TYR A 239 -10.27 -4.44 7.43
C TYR A 239 -11.61 -3.96 6.87
N LEU A 240 -11.91 -4.45 5.67
CA LEU A 240 -13.21 -4.36 5.03
C LEU A 240 -14.00 -5.64 5.30
N GLU A 241 -15.31 -5.52 5.44
CA GLU A 241 -16.18 -6.67 5.71
C GLU A 241 -17.58 -6.47 5.13
N ILE A 242 -18.06 -7.50 4.43
CA ILE A 242 -19.48 -7.63 4.05
C ILE A 242 -20.13 -8.62 5.01
N LYS A 243 -21.24 -8.19 5.63
CA LYS A 243 -22.06 -9.02 6.52
C LYS A 243 -23.46 -9.24 5.98
N ASN A 244 -24.03 -10.38 6.33
CA ASN A 244 -25.47 -10.63 6.24
C ASN A 244 -25.99 -10.97 7.64
N GLY A 245 -26.70 -10.01 8.25
CA GLY A 245 -27.04 -10.06 9.67
C GLY A 245 -25.78 -10.11 10.54
N LEU A 246 -25.68 -11.12 11.40
CA LEU A 246 -24.54 -11.34 12.29
C LEU A 246 -23.38 -12.12 11.64
N ARG A 247 -23.58 -12.69 10.44
CA ARG A 247 -22.59 -13.54 9.78
C ARG A 247 -21.69 -12.72 8.86
N SER A 248 -20.38 -12.83 9.08
CA SER A 248 -19.36 -12.37 8.14
C SER A 248 -19.42 -13.22 6.87
N ILE A 249 -19.63 -12.56 5.72
CA ILE A 249 -19.62 -13.21 4.43
C ILE A 249 -18.23 -13.17 3.83
N SER A 250 -17.61 -11.99 3.87
CA SER A 250 -16.28 -11.78 3.31
C SER A 250 -15.54 -10.72 4.10
N ARG A 251 -14.25 -10.94 4.29
CA ARG A 251 -13.32 -10.04 4.99
C ARG A 251 -12.08 -9.83 4.14
N HIS A 252 -11.61 -8.59 4.08
CA HIS A 252 -10.38 -8.21 3.42
C HIS A 252 -9.55 -7.30 4.32
N ASP A 253 -8.38 -7.74 4.70
CA ASP A 253 -7.48 -6.97 5.54
C ASP A 253 -6.83 -5.82 4.74
N LEU A 254 -6.78 -4.63 5.34
CA LEU A 254 -6.23 -3.42 4.76
C LEU A 254 -4.80 -3.21 5.24
N HIS A 255 -3.89 -3.18 4.28
CA HIS A 255 -2.50 -2.84 4.49
C HIS A 255 -2.11 -1.72 3.52
N PHE A 256 -1.70 -0.58 4.07
CA PHE A 256 -1.34 0.58 3.26
C PHE A 256 -0.33 1.44 4.00
N ALA A 257 0.75 1.80 3.32
CA ALA A 257 1.63 2.87 3.74
C ALA A 257 2.12 3.64 2.52
N MET A 258 2.01 4.97 2.54
CA MET A 258 2.46 5.81 1.44
C MET A 258 3.04 7.13 1.94
N TYR A 259 4.07 7.63 1.25
CA TYR A 259 4.73 8.88 1.61
C TYR A 259 4.48 9.98 0.58
N SER A 260 4.34 11.22 1.06
CA SER A 260 4.18 12.42 0.26
C SER A 260 5.51 12.88 -0.32
N ARG A 261 5.62 12.89 -1.66
CA ARG A 261 6.90 13.06 -2.34
C ARG A 261 7.22 14.51 -2.67
N ALA A 262 6.22 15.39 -2.75
CA ALA A 262 6.44 16.73 -3.28
C ALA A 262 7.22 17.66 -2.32
N SER A 263 7.34 17.30 -1.03
CA SER A 263 8.24 17.99 -0.11
C SER A 263 9.63 17.35 -0.12
N LYS A 264 10.42 17.68 -1.16
CA LYS A 264 11.86 17.42 -1.20
C LYS A 264 12.53 18.08 0.01
N ILE A 265 12.91 17.27 1.01
CA ILE A 265 14.05 17.58 1.86
C ILE A 265 14.97 16.38 1.77
N VAL A 266 15.90 16.46 0.82
CA VAL A 266 17.11 15.64 0.82
C VAL A 266 17.90 16.12 2.04
N ASP A 267 17.87 15.38 3.13
CA ASP A 267 18.82 15.62 4.21
C ASP A 267 20.19 15.11 3.74
N THR A 268 20.94 16.00 3.10
CA THR A 268 22.31 15.78 2.60
C THR A 268 23.31 15.54 3.73
N SER A 269 22.90 15.65 5.01
CA SER A 269 23.80 15.52 6.16
C SER A 269 24.06 14.09 6.61
N SER A 270 23.28 13.11 6.14
CA SER A 270 23.53 11.71 6.43
C SER A 270 24.18 11.00 5.24
N ASN A 271 25.41 10.54 5.41
CA ASN A 271 26.07 9.55 4.54
C ASN A 271 25.35 8.17 4.55
N GLU A 272 24.08 8.12 4.98
CA GLU A 272 23.29 6.90 5.07
C GLU A 272 22.60 6.66 3.71
N GLN A 273 22.81 5.47 3.15
CA GLN A 273 22.29 5.02 1.84
C GLN A 273 20.77 4.72 1.86
N GLY A 274 20.01 5.43 2.70
CA GLY A 274 18.57 5.27 2.90
C GLY A 274 17.77 6.39 2.24
N ALA A 275 17.94 6.62 0.94
CA ALA A 275 17.09 7.56 0.23
C ALA A 275 15.76 6.93 -0.15
N LEU A 276 14.73 7.77 -0.28
CA LEU A 276 13.36 7.40 -0.62
C LEU A 276 13.32 6.42 -1.80
N LEU A 277 13.04 5.16 -1.50
CA LEU A 277 12.72 4.09 -2.45
C LEU A 277 11.24 3.74 -2.28
N ASN A 278 10.33 4.63 -2.67
CA ASN A 278 8.91 4.28 -2.70
C ASN A 278 8.39 4.66 -4.08
N GLY A 279 8.35 3.69 -4.99
CA GLY A 279 8.00 3.81 -6.40
C GLY A 279 7.48 2.46 -6.89
N ALA A 280 6.77 2.43 -8.03
CA ALA A 280 6.30 1.18 -8.63
C ALA A 280 7.51 0.33 -9.06
N PHE A 281 7.98 -0.54 -8.17
CA PHE A 281 8.97 -1.58 -8.35
C PHE A 281 8.67 -2.51 -9.51
N PHE A 282 7.39 -2.77 -9.80
CA PHE A 282 6.96 -3.63 -10.89
C PHE A 282 6.22 -2.79 -11.93
N ARG A 283 6.78 -2.75 -13.14
CA ARG A 283 6.18 -2.09 -14.31
C ARG A 283 5.64 -3.13 -15.27
N ASN A 284 4.68 -2.71 -16.10
CA ASN A 284 4.20 -3.47 -17.24
C ASN A 284 3.70 -4.89 -16.90
N ILE A 285 2.95 -5.03 -15.80
CA ILE A 285 2.34 -6.30 -15.41
C ILE A 285 1.18 -6.61 -16.35
N SER A 286 1.48 -7.37 -17.40
CA SER A 286 0.54 -7.71 -18.47
C SER A 286 0.39 -9.20 -18.75
N SER A 287 1.22 -10.05 -18.12
CA SER A 287 1.15 -11.52 -18.29
C SER A 287 0.09 -12.14 -17.37
N ASP A 288 -0.42 -13.32 -17.74
CA ASP A 288 -1.26 -14.16 -16.89
C ASP A 288 -0.51 -15.36 -16.27
N ARG A 289 0.79 -15.53 -16.57
CA ARG A 289 1.62 -16.65 -16.12
C ARG A 289 3.00 -16.15 -15.67
N MET A 290 3.05 -15.63 -14.46
CA MET A 290 4.21 -14.86 -13.98
C MET A 290 4.83 -15.40 -12.68
N ARG A 291 6.11 -15.12 -12.50
CA ARG A 291 6.84 -15.38 -11.25
C ARG A 291 7.34 -14.09 -10.63
N PHE A 292 7.23 -13.99 -9.31
CA PHE A 292 7.85 -12.94 -8.51
C PHE A 292 9.02 -13.53 -7.75
N LEU A 293 10.24 -13.17 -8.14
CA LEU A 293 11.47 -13.51 -7.44
C LEU A 293 11.95 -12.27 -6.69
N VAL A 294 11.79 -12.25 -5.37
CA VAL A 294 12.00 -11.07 -4.54
C VAL A 294 13.12 -11.27 -3.55
N ASP A 295 13.90 -10.22 -3.33
CA ASP A 295 15.01 -10.25 -2.39
C ASP A 295 14.50 -10.28 -0.95
N GLY A 296 14.89 -11.33 -0.25
CA GLY A 296 14.58 -11.57 1.14
C GLY A 296 15.75 -11.31 2.08
N SER A 297 16.88 -10.84 1.56
CA SER A 297 18.12 -10.67 2.31
C SER A 297 18.04 -9.57 3.37
N GLY A 298 18.99 -9.58 4.30
CA GLY A 298 19.02 -8.62 5.39
C GLY A 298 19.22 -7.17 4.96
N SER A 299 19.78 -6.90 3.77
CA SER A 299 19.89 -5.54 3.22
C SER A 299 18.52 -4.90 2.97
N MET A 300 17.49 -5.72 2.72
CA MET A 300 16.10 -5.27 2.59
C MET A 300 15.52 -4.73 3.90
N SER A 301 16.17 -4.96 5.04
CA SER A 301 15.83 -4.28 6.31
C SER A 301 16.31 -2.83 6.38
N ALA A 302 17.04 -2.35 5.36
CA ALA A 302 17.54 -0.99 5.34
C ALA A 302 16.39 0.01 5.42
N CYS A 303 16.56 0.99 6.30
CA CYS A 303 15.62 2.08 6.41
C CYS A 303 15.77 3.01 5.20
N ILE A 304 14.68 3.23 4.47
CA ILE A 304 14.64 4.16 3.33
C ILE A 304 14.05 5.50 3.72
N LEU A 305 13.46 5.58 4.91
CA LEU A 305 12.92 6.79 5.47
C LEU A 305 12.96 6.73 6.99
N TRP A 306 13.80 7.58 7.58
CA TRP A 306 13.82 7.79 9.02
C TRP A 306 12.74 8.80 9.42
N GLY A 307 11.91 8.44 10.40
CA GLY A 307 11.01 9.37 11.07
C GLY A 307 11.76 10.24 12.09
N SER A 308 11.18 11.37 12.49
CA SER A 308 11.74 12.17 13.59
C SER A 308 11.26 11.61 14.93
N GLY A 309 12.20 11.08 15.73
CA GLY A 309 11.92 10.50 17.05
C GLY A 309 12.77 9.26 17.39
N ARG A 310 12.58 8.70 18.60
CA ARG A 310 13.42 7.61 19.14
C ARG A 310 12.64 6.43 19.74
N GLY A 311 12.22 5.47 18.93
CA GLY A 311 11.41 4.32 19.35
C GLY A 311 12.14 3.26 20.16
N GLN A 312 11.50 2.09 20.24
CA GLN A 312 12.16 0.87 20.69
C GLN A 312 13.39 0.59 19.82
N ARG A 313 14.43 0.04 20.44
CA ARG A 313 15.67 -0.25 19.74
C ARG A 313 15.44 -1.39 18.76
N ARG A 314 15.58 -1.12 17.47
CA ARG A 314 15.44 -2.09 16.39
C ARG A 314 16.74 -2.17 15.58
N THR A 315 16.96 -3.31 14.94
CA THR A 315 18.12 -3.58 14.11
C THR A 315 17.76 -3.37 12.65
N TYR A 316 18.62 -2.66 11.91
CA TYR A 316 18.45 -2.38 10.48
C TYR A 316 19.80 -2.52 9.77
N TRP A 317 19.77 -2.80 8.48
CA TRP A 317 20.95 -2.68 7.63
C TRP A 317 21.23 -1.20 7.30
N ASN A 318 22.50 -0.77 7.37
CA ASN A 318 22.88 0.62 7.08
C ASN A 318 23.63 0.81 5.76
N GLY A 319 23.78 -0.25 4.96
CA GLY A 319 24.61 -0.28 3.75
C GLY A 319 25.82 -1.20 3.88
N ASN A 320 26.46 -1.22 5.06
CA ASN A 320 27.70 -1.98 5.28
C ASN A 320 27.61 -3.01 6.41
N ARG A 321 26.77 -2.74 7.43
CA ARG A 321 26.58 -3.63 8.57
C ARG A 321 25.20 -3.45 9.18
N TYR A 322 24.80 -4.40 10.02
CA TYR A 322 23.65 -4.21 10.88
C TYR A 322 23.96 -3.18 11.96
N ILE A 323 23.07 -2.21 12.11
CA ILE A 323 23.08 -1.23 13.19
C ILE A 323 21.85 -1.43 14.05
N SER A 324 22.02 -1.26 15.35
CA SER A 324 20.91 -1.26 16.30
C SER A 324 20.69 0.16 16.77
N THR A 325 19.54 0.74 16.45
CA THR A 325 19.24 2.16 16.71
C THR A 325 17.86 2.31 17.31
N ARG A 326 17.68 3.38 18.08
CA ARG A 326 16.36 3.84 18.53
C ARG A 326 15.71 4.77 17.52
N LYS A 327 16.41 5.23 16.47
CA LYS A 327 15.76 6.03 15.42
C LYS A 327 14.58 5.23 14.84
N ILE A 328 13.46 5.93 14.66
CA ILE A 328 12.23 5.31 14.11
C ILE A 328 12.44 5.18 12.62
N CYS A 329 12.40 3.95 12.12
CA CYS A 329 12.27 3.75 10.70
C CYS A 329 10.79 3.84 10.33
N ALA A 330 10.45 4.83 9.51
CA ALA A 330 9.09 5.03 9.02
C ALA A 330 8.74 4.02 7.92
N LEU A 331 9.73 3.64 7.10
CA LEU A 331 9.57 2.65 6.04
C LEU A 331 10.93 1.99 5.70
N THR A 332 10.95 0.67 5.64
CA THR A 332 12.07 -0.16 5.16
C THR A 332 11.89 -0.57 3.69
N ARG A 333 12.97 -1.03 3.03
CA ARG A 333 12.89 -1.59 1.65
C ARG A 333 11.92 -2.78 1.61
N MET A 334 12.00 -3.68 2.60
CA MET A 334 11.11 -4.83 2.72
C MET A 334 9.65 -4.41 2.87
N GLU A 335 9.33 -3.48 3.77
CA GLU A 335 7.95 -3.01 3.94
C GLU A 335 7.40 -2.34 2.67
N SER A 336 8.25 -1.61 1.94
CA SER A 336 7.85 -1.04 0.65
C SER A 336 7.56 -2.13 -0.38
N LEU A 337 8.45 -3.13 -0.51
CA LEU A 337 8.25 -4.30 -1.38
C LEU A 337 6.93 -5.02 -1.05
N GLN A 338 6.68 -5.26 0.24
CA GLN A 338 5.46 -5.91 0.71
C GLN A 338 4.22 -5.14 0.27
N ASN A 339 4.19 -3.82 0.49
CA ASN A 339 3.05 -2.99 0.12
C ASN A 339 2.77 -3.08 -1.38
N GLU A 340 3.80 -3.01 -2.21
CA GLU A 340 3.61 -3.05 -3.65
C GLU A 340 3.17 -4.42 -4.15
N LEU A 341 3.84 -5.48 -3.72
CA LEU A 341 3.50 -6.82 -4.16
C LEU A 341 2.08 -7.21 -3.71
N VAL A 342 1.64 -6.75 -2.53
CA VAL A 342 0.24 -6.92 -2.08
C VAL A 342 -0.74 -6.14 -2.96
N MET A 343 -0.43 -4.89 -3.34
CA MET A 343 -1.28 -4.13 -4.27
C MET A 343 -1.39 -4.83 -5.63
N ILE A 344 -0.29 -5.36 -6.15
CA ILE A 344 -0.26 -6.11 -7.40
C ILE A 344 -1.09 -7.37 -7.28
N ILE A 345 -0.83 -8.22 -6.28
CA ILE A 345 -1.58 -9.47 -6.07
C ILE A 345 -3.06 -9.18 -5.89
N ASN A 346 -3.47 -8.07 -5.27
CA ASN A 346 -4.89 -7.71 -5.19
C ASN A 346 -5.49 -7.26 -6.53
N GLY A 347 -4.70 -6.59 -7.38
CA GLY A 347 -5.11 -6.07 -8.67
C GLY A 347 -5.08 -7.07 -9.82
N LEU A 348 -4.36 -8.20 -9.70
CA LEU A 348 -4.27 -9.22 -10.74
C LEU A 348 -5.64 -9.86 -11.03
N PRO A 349 -5.94 -10.19 -12.31
CA PRO A 349 -7.10 -11.00 -12.68
C PRO A 349 -7.19 -12.33 -11.91
N ASP A 350 -8.39 -12.92 -11.85
CA ASP A 350 -8.62 -14.19 -11.15
C ASP A 350 -8.01 -15.38 -11.91
N ASN A 351 -7.97 -15.34 -13.23
CA ASN A 351 -7.35 -16.38 -14.07
C ASN A 351 -5.81 -16.30 -14.13
N THR A 352 -5.20 -15.29 -13.52
CA THR A 352 -3.74 -15.15 -13.48
C THR A 352 -3.14 -16.21 -12.58
N LYS A 353 -2.11 -16.90 -13.08
CA LYS A 353 -1.32 -17.86 -12.32
C LYS A 353 0.01 -17.25 -11.90
N ILE A 354 0.33 -17.39 -10.63
CA ILE A 354 1.56 -16.83 -10.05
C ILE A 354 2.37 -17.85 -9.26
N ASN A 355 3.65 -17.58 -9.13
CA ASN A 355 4.51 -18.14 -8.10
C ASN A 355 5.26 -16.99 -7.42
N ILE A 356 5.45 -17.11 -6.11
CA ILE A 356 6.20 -16.12 -5.33
C ILE A 356 7.33 -16.83 -4.60
N GLU A 357 8.54 -16.37 -4.84
CA GLU A 357 9.75 -16.89 -4.21
C GLU A 357 10.55 -15.73 -3.62
N SER A 358 10.85 -15.85 -2.34
CA SER A 358 11.80 -14.98 -1.68
C SER A 358 13.15 -15.68 -1.66
N PHE A 359 14.19 -14.99 -2.13
CA PHE A 359 15.54 -15.53 -2.12
C PHE A 359 16.40 -14.88 -1.04
N SER A 360 17.20 -15.72 -0.39
CA SER A 360 18.30 -15.31 0.47
C SER A 360 19.30 -16.47 0.56
N SER A 361 20.31 -16.37 1.41
CA SER A 361 21.19 -17.51 1.72
C SER A 361 20.40 -18.73 2.21
N ARG A 362 20.76 -19.93 1.73
CA ARG A 362 20.12 -21.19 2.16
C ARG A 362 20.17 -21.36 3.68
N GLY A 363 19.07 -21.81 4.28
CA GLY A 363 18.93 -22.00 5.73
C GLY A 363 18.56 -20.74 6.52
N TYR A 364 18.41 -19.58 5.86
CA TYR A 364 17.92 -18.35 6.47
C TYR A 364 16.40 -18.20 6.29
N LEU A 365 15.78 -17.33 7.08
CA LEU A 365 14.31 -17.22 7.20
C LEU A 365 13.61 -16.92 5.88
N ASN A 366 14.23 -16.11 5.03
CA ASN A 366 13.63 -15.63 3.80
C ASN A 366 14.10 -16.37 2.55
N HIS A 367 14.82 -17.48 2.69
CA HIS A 367 15.07 -18.41 1.60
C HIS A 367 13.90 -19.41 1.55
N ARG A 368 12.78 -18.99 0.96
CA ARG A 368 11.54 -19.76 0.97
C ARG A 368 10.61 -19.40 -0.18
N ARG A 369 9.80 -20.38 -0.56
CA ARG A 369 8.77 -20.28 -1.59
C ARG A 369 7.39 -20.25 -0.95
N TRP A 370 6.46 -19.53 -1.58
CA TRP A 370 5.06 -19.59 -1.19
C TRP A 370 4.54 -21.02 -1.40
N LYS A 371 4.17 -21.68 -0.30
CA LYS A 371 3.94 -23.13 -0.22
C LYS A 371 3.06 -23.72 -1.34
N PRO A 372 1.91 -23.12 -1.71
CA PRO A 372 1.09 -23.63 -2.81
C PRO A 372 1.84 -23.66 -4.15
N SER A 373 2.73 -22.70 -4.39
CA SER A 373 3.46 -22.55 -5.66
C SER A 373 4.79 -23.31 -5.74
N VAL A 374 5.10 -24.19 -4.77
CA VAL A 374 6.38 -24.93 -4.75
C VAL A 374 6.59 -25.76 -6.02
N ASP A 375 5.52 -26.31 -6.58
CA ASP A 375 5.54 -27.20 -7.75
C ASP A 375 5.25 -26.48 -9.08
N GLY A 376 5.02 -25.16 -9.08
CA GLY A 376 4.69 -24.42 -10.30
C GLY A 376 3.86 -23.16 -10.07
N LEU A 377 3.24 -22.65 -11.14
CA LEU A 377 2.32 -21.53 -11.05
C LEU A 377 0.96 -21.97 -10.50
N ILE A 378 0.37 -21.14 -9.64
CA ILE A 378 -0.93 -21.39 -9.03
C ILE A 378 -1.91 -20.29 -9.41
N SER A 379 -3.12 -20.69 -9.79
CA SER A 379 -4.22 -19.78 -10.13
C SER A 379 -4.65 -18.97 -8.91
N LEU A 380 -4.97 -17.69 -9.13
CA LEU A 380 -5.47 -16.79 -8.10
C LEU A 380 -7.00 -16.66 -8.08
N ASP A 381 -7.69 -17.60 -8.74
CA ASP A 381 -9.15 -17.70 -8.82
C ASP A 381 -9.76 -18.04 -7.47
N ASP A 382 -9.07 -18.88 -6.70
CA ASP A 382 -9.39 -19.15 -5.33
C ASP A 382 -8.94 -18.00 -4.41
N SER A 383 -9.93 -17.50 -3.69
CA SER A 383 -9.79 -16.36 -2.81
C SER A 383 -8.97 -16.67 -1.55
N GLU A 384 -8.90 -17.94 -1.12
CA GLU A 384 -8.04 -18.38 -0.02
C GLU A 384 -6.59 -18.46 -0.50
N THR A 385 -6.38 -18.98 -1.69
CA THR A 385 -5.07 -19.03 -2.37
C THR A 385 -4.48 -17.63 -2.50
N ARG A 386 -5.24 -16.66 -3.02
CA ARG A 386 -4.78 -15.26 -3.10
C ARG A 386 -4.46 -14.66 -1.73
N GLN A 387 -5.30 -14.89 -0.73
CA GLN A 387 -5.03 -14.41 0.63
C GLN A 387 -3.77 -15.07 1.20
N SER A 388 -3.53 -16.35 0.93
CA SER A 388 -2.33 -17.06 1.36
C SER A 388 -1.06 -16.50 0.71
N ALA A 389 -1.15 -16.05 -0.55
CA ALA A 389 -0.06 -15.35 -1.23
C ALA A 389 0.25 -14.01 -0.55
N ILE A 390 -0.78 -13.22 -0.23
CA ILE A 390 -0.67 -11.96 0.52
C ILE A 390 -0.05 -12.20 1.90
N SER A 391 -0.51 -13.23 2.63
CA SER A 391 0.04 -13.60 3.93
C SER A 391 1.51 -14.03 3.83
N PHE A 392 1.90 -14.75 2.78
CA PHE A 392 3.30 -15.09 2.53
C PHE A 392 4.16 -13.83 2.36
N VAL A 393 3.70 -12.87 1.55
CA VAL A 393 4.39 -11.59 1.35
C VAL A 393 4.52 -10.82 2.66
N HIS A 394 3.45 -10.75 3.46
CA HIS A 394 3.50 -10.11 4.77
C HIS A 394 4.47 -10.79 5.74
N SER A 395 4.68 -12.10 5.63
CA SER A 395 5.63 -12.79 6.50
C SER A 395 7.10 -12.49 6.21
N LEU A 396 7.43 -11.84 5.08
CA LEU A 396 8.82 -11.57 4.67
C LEU A 396 9.57 -10.63 5.63
N ASN A 397 8.86 -9.84 6.43
CA ASN A 397 9.44 -8.98 7.46
C ASN A 397 9.45 -9.60 8.88
N ASP A 398 9.06 -10.88 9.01
CA ASP A 398 9.03 -11.56 10.29
C ASP A 398 10.43 -11.95 10.80
N GLY A 399 10.52 -12.14 12.12
CA GLY A 399 11.72 -12.62 12.79
C GLY A 399 12.85 -11.59 12.86
N SER A 400 14.05 -12.06 13.21
CA SER A 400 15.23 -11.19 13.31
C SER A 400 15.82 -10.91 11.93
N VAL A 401 16.05 -9.64 11.60
CA VAL A 401 16.70 -9.21 10.35
C VAL A 401 18.08 -9.85 10.14
N THR A 402 18.80 -10.18 11.22
CA THR A 402 20.10 -10.87 11.16
C THR A 402 19.98 -12.33 10.72
N ARG A 403 18.76 -12.87 10.69
CA ARG A 403 18.41 -14.22 10.23
C ARG A 403 17.76 -14.22 8.84
N TRP A 404 17.75 -13.09 8.15
CA TRP A 404 17.27 -12.98 6.77
C TRP A 404 18.31 -13.43 5.73
N GLY A 405 19.61 -13.35 6.04
CA GLY A 405 20.68 -13.89 5.20
C GLY A 405 21.17 -12.92 4.13
N GLY A 406 21.98 -13.41 3.21
CA GLY A 406 22.55 -12.65 2.09
C GLY A 406 21.77 -12.81 0.78
N THR A 407 22.12 -11.99 -0.22
CA THR A 407 21.58 -11.93 -1.58
C THR A 407 22.11 -13.10 -2.42
N ILE A 408 21.32 -14.17 -2.57
CA ILE A 408 21.68 -15.34 -3.39
C ILE A 408 20.46 -15.77 -4.23
N PRO A 409 20.30 -15.24 -5.46
CA PRO A 409 19.08 -15.43 -6.26
C PRO A 409 19.05 -16.73 -7.09
N TRP A 410 20.13 -17.51 -7.08
CA TRP A 410 20.36 -18.59 -8.05
C TRP A 410 19.29 -19.68 -8.06
N ASP A 411 18.88 -20.16 -6.89
CA ASP A 411 17.85 -21.21 -6.80
C ASP A 411 16.50 -20.74 -7.39
N GLY A 412 16.15 -19.46 -7.19
CA GLY A 412 14.93 -18.89 -7.72
C GLY A 412 15.01 -18.65 -9.23
N LEU A 413 16.15 -18.18 -9.74
CA LEU A 413 16.37 -18.02 -11.19
C LEU A 413 16.33 -19.38 -11.90
N ASP A 414 16.99 -20.39 -11.34
CA ASP A 414 16.99 -21.76 -11.85
C ASP A 414 15.57 -22.34 -11.85
N THR A 415 14.81 -22.13 -10.78
CA THR A 415 13.44 -22.63 -10.68
C THR A 415 12.52 -21.93 -11.68
N ALA A 416 12.67 -20.62 -11.87
CA ALA A 416 11.89 -19.86 -12.85
C ALA A 416 12.16 -20.32 -14.29
N LEU A 417 13.42 -20.59 -14.63
CA LEU A 417 13.82 -21.04 -15.97
C LEU A 417 13.55 -22.53 -16.24
N LYS A 418 13.33 -23.35 -15.20
CA LYS A 418 12.90 -24.76 -15.36
C LYS A 418 11.40 -24.89 -15.62
N ASP A 419 10.59 -23.97 -15.09
CA ASP A 419 9.14 -24.00 -15.23
C ASP A 419 8.69 -23.58 -16.63
N GLN A 420 8.26 -24.53 -17.46
CA GLN A 420 7.82 -24.29 -18.84
C GLN A 420 6.50 -23.52 -18.96
N GLU A 421 5.71 -23.41 -17.88
CA GLU A 421 4.45 -22.66 -17.90
C GLU A 421 4.68 -21.14 -17.79
N THR A 422 5.72 -20.75 -17.04
CA THR A 422 6.10 -19.35 -16.85
C THR A 422 6.48 -18.71 -18.18
N ASP A 423 5.93 -17.52 -18.44
CA ASP A 423 6.33 -16.67 -19.57
C ASP A 423 6.94 -15.33 -19.14
N THR A 424 6.74 -14.92 -17.88
CA THR A 424 7.26 -13.65 -17.36
C THR A 424 7.84 -13.81 -15.96
N LEU A 425 9.03 -13.27 -15.73
CA LEU A 425 9.70 -13.23 -14.43
C LEU A 425 9.89 -11.77 -14.01
N TYR A 426 9.42 -11.43 -12.81
CA TYR A 426 9.74 -10.18 -12.14
C TYR A 426 10.76 -10.44 -11.05
N PHE A 427 11.99 -9.95 -11.26
CA PHE A 427 13.12 -10.18 -10.37
C PHE A 427 13.55 -8.87 -9.69
N LEU A 428 13.39 -8.81 -8.37
CA LEU A 428 13.69 -7.62 -7.57
C LEU A 428 14.82 -7.88 -6.58
N SER A 429 15.81 -6.99 -6.53
CA SER A 429 16.92 -7.02 -5.58
C SER A 429 17.42 -5.63 -5.20
N ASP A 430 17.97 -5.49 -4.00
CA ASP A 430 18.59 -4.25 -3.53
C ASP A 430 20.11 -4.22 -3.59
N GLY A 431 20.72 -5.22 -4.24
CA GLY A 431 22.16 -5.30 -4.36
C GLY A 431 22.66 -6.37 -5.33
N GLU A 432 23.97 -6.54 -5.33
CA GLU A 432 24.64 -7.63 -6.04
C GLU A 432 24.56 -8.94 -5.24
N PRO A 433 24.61 -10.09 -5.92
CA PRO A 433 24.74 -11.37 -5.24
C PRO A 433 25.96 -11.39 -4.32
N ASN A 434 25.89 -12.09 -3.19
CA ASN A 434 27.07 -12.31 -2.36
C ASN A 434 28.04 -13.32 -2.98
N THR A 435 27.51 -14.29 -3.72
CA THR A 435 28.29 -15.33 -4.38
C THR A 435 27.82 -15.51 -5.81
N ASN A 436 28.70 -15.93 -6.70
CA ASN A 436 28.36 -16.41 -8.03
C ASN A 436 27.61 -17.78 -7.95
N PRO A 437 27.08 -18.31 -9.07
CA PRO A 437 26.36 -19.58 -9.08
C PRO A 437 27.17 -20.80 -8.60
N GLN A 438 28.50 -20.72 -8.65
CA GLN A 438 29.41 -21.79 -8.15
C GLN A 438 29.77 -21.62 -6.67
N GLY A 439 29.19 -20.64 -5.97
CA GLY A 439 29.42 -20.40 -4.55
C GLY A 439 30.70 -19.63 -4.22
N ARG A 440 31.41 -19.10 -5.22
CA ARG A 440 32.55 -18.18 -5.01
C ARG A 440 32.03 -16.78 -4.75
N GLN A 441 32.81 -15.94 -4.06
CA GLN A 441 32.43 -14.54 -3.85
C GLN A 441 32.17 -13.84 -5.19
N TRP A 442 31.07 -13.09 -5.27
CA TRP A 442 30.70 -12.37 -6.48
C TRP A 442 31.73 -11.30 -6.83
N SER A 443 32.04 -11.18 -8.11
CA SER A 443 32.89 -10.14 -8.68
C SER A 443 32.32 -9.63 -10.01
N ASN A 444 32.77 -8.46 -10.46
CA ASN A 444 32.38 -7.91 -11.77
C ASN A 444 32.76 -8.82 -12.95
N ASP A 445 33.77 -9.69 -12.77
CA ASP A 445 34.19 -10.64 -13.81
C ASP A 445 33.18 -11.79 -13.98
N ASP A 446 32.38 -12.09 -12.95
CA ASP A 446 31.33 -13.12 -13.03
C ASP A 446 30.10 -12.66 -13.83
N PHE A 447 29.94 -11.35 -14.02
CA PHE A 447 28.82 -10.70 -14.69
C PHE A 447 28.42 -11.39 -16.00
N SER A 448 29.31 -11.37 -16.98
CA SER A 448 28.98 -11.70 -18.37
C SER A 448 28.69 -13.18 -18.48
N SER A 449 29.53 -14.00 -17.84
CA SER A 449 29.36 -15.45 -17.79
C SER A 449 28.05 -15.87 -17.14
N THR A 450 27.59 -15.15 -16.09
CA THR A 450 26.34 -15.46 -15.39
C THR A 450 25.14 -15.10 -16.26
N VAL A 451 25.15 -13.92 -16.88
CA VAL A 451 24.07 -13.51 -17.79
C VAL A 451 24.03 -14.43 -19.02
N ASP A 452 25.17 -14.74 -19.62
CA ASP A 452 25.28 -15.66 -20.76
C ASP A 452 24.69 -17.03 -20.44
N ASN A 453 24.98 -17.57 -19.26
CA ASN A 453 24.42 -18.83 -18.80
C ASN A 453 22.89 -18.77 -18.75
N TYR A 454 22.31 -17.79 -18.06
CA TYR A 454 20.86 -17.68 -17.91
C TYR A 454 20.13 -17.34 -19.21
N ILE A 455 20.73 -16.53 -20.09
CA ILE A 455 20.18 -16.26 -21.43
C ILE A 455 20.26 -17.49 -22.32
N SER A 456 21.35 -18.27 -22.25
CA SER A 456 21.47 -19.54 -22.96
C SER A 456 20.40 -20.54 -22.50
N THR A 457 20.21 -20.69 -21.19
CA THR A 457 19.13 -21.53 -20.64
C THR A 457 17.75 -21.05 -21.11
N ASN A 458 17.51 -19.74 -21.10
CA ASN A 458 16.24 -19.19 -21.59
C ASN A 458 16.01 -19.46 -23.09
N ASN A 459 17.07 -19.39 -23.90
CA ASN A 459 17.01 -19.68 -25.33
C ASN A 459 16.74 -21.15 -25.67
N GLN A 460 16.99 -22.06 -24.72
CA GLN A 460 16.70 -23.50 -24.87
C GLN A 460 15.26 -23.87 -24.51
N ARG A 461 14.48 -22.93 -23.97
CA ARG A 461 13.06 -23.17 -23.64
C ARG A 461 12.19 -23.11 -24.89
N ASP A 462 11.11 -23.89 -24.89
CA ASP A 462 10.07 -23.83 -25.93
C ASP A 462 9.42 -22.44 -25.99
N LYS A 463 9.23 -21.85 -24.81
CA LYS A 463 8.76 -20.48 -24.63
C LYS A 463 9.76 -19.71 -23.79
N LYS A 464 10.45 -18.77 -24.45
CA LYS A 464 11.36 -17.86 -23.78
C LYS A 464 10.60 -17.03 -22.76
N ILE A 465 11.17 -16.86 -21.58
CA ILE A 465 10.63 -15.98 -20.55
C ILE A 465 11.11 -14.55 -20.77
N THR A 466 10.23 -13.59 -20.52
CA THR A 466 10.56 -12.18 -20.38
C THR A 466 11.03 -11.93 -18.94
N ILE A 467 12.27 -11.47 -18.72
CA ILE A 467 12.79 -11.21 -17.37
C ILE A 467 12.81 -9.70 -17.14
N ASN A 468 11.85 -9.21 -16.37
CA ASN A 468 11.86 -7.83 -15.88
C ASN A 468 12.67 -7.78 -14.59
N THR A 469 13.59 -6.82 -14.48
CA THR A 469 14.45 -6.71 -13.31
C THR A 469 14.36 -5.33 -12.66
N THR A 470 14.32 -5.31 -11.33
CA THR A 470 14.22 -4.09 -10.53
C THR A 470 15.32 -4.04 -9.49
N ALA A 471 16.21 -3.05 -9.60
CA ALA A 471 17.29 -2.80 -8.67
C ALA A 471 16.95 -1.66 -7.70
N LEU A 472 17.04 -1.91 -6.39
CA LEU A 472 16.71 -0.95 -5.33
C LEU A 472 17.97 -0.33 -4.71
N GLY A 473 18.12 0.98 -4.83
CA GLY A 473 19.15 1.78 -4.17
C GLY A 473 20.55 1.68 -4.78
N LEU A 474 20.84 0.65 -5.57
CA LEU A 474 22.12 0.45 -6.25
C LEU A 474 21.91 0.09 -7.72
N ASN A 475 22.73 0.67 -8.61
CA ASN A 475 22.74 0.27 -10.01
C ASN A 475 23.24 -1.18 -10.09
N SER A 476 22.53 -2.01 -10.84
CA SER A 476 22.88 -3.42 -11.03
C SER A 476 22.98 -3.68 -12.52
N ASN A 477 24.20 -3.54 -13.04
CA ASN A 477 24.44 -3.72 -14.47
C ASN A 477 24.05 -5.14 -14.92
N TRP A 478 24.18 -6.17 -14.05
CA TRP A 478 23.98 -7.57 -14.46
C TRP A 478 22.49 -7.87 -14.58
N MET A 479 21.68 -7.30 -13.69
CA MET A 479 20.23 -7.31 -13.79
C MET A 479 19.76 -6.55 -15.03
N LYS A 480 20.40 -5.42 -15.34
CA LYS A 480 20.12 -4.64 -16.56
C LYS A 480 20.41 -5.45 -17.83
N ASP A 481 21.57 -6.09 -17.92
CA ASP A 481 21.93 -6.92 -19.07
C ASP A 481 21.02 -8.15 -19.19
N LEU A 482 20.70 -8.81 -18.07
CA LEU A 482 19.76 -9.92 -18.02
C LEU A 482 18.36 -9.53 -18.53
N ALA A 483 17.83 -8.36 -18.11
CA ALA A 483 16.54 -7.88 -18.59
C ALA A 483 16.56 -7.57 -20.09
N ASN A 484 17.53 -6.75 -20.53
CA ASN A 484 17.63 -6.34 -21.92
C ASN A 484 17.76 -7.54 -22.87
N ARG A 485 18.56 -8.55 -22.50
CA ARG A 485 18.80 -9.74 -23.32
C ARG A 485 17.66 -10.77 -23.27
N SER A 486 16.75 -10.65 -22.32
CA SER A 486 15.53 -11.46 -22.22
C SER A 486 14.27 -10.71 -22.66
N THR A 487 14.42 -9.58 -23.37
CA THR A 487 13.32 -8.72 -23.85
C THR A 487 12.45 -8.10 -22.74
N GLY A 488 12.93 -8.11 -21.50
CA GLY A 488 12.26 -7.47 -20.36
C GLY A 488 12.78 -6.07 -20.09
N ASP A 489 12.12 -5.41 -19.13
CA ASP A 489 12.44 -4.06 -18.70
C ASP A 489 13.38 -4.06 -17.49
N TYR A 490 14.38 -3.18 -17.52
CA TYR A 490 15.22 -2.86 -16.37
C TYR A 490 14.72 -1.60 -15.66
N LEU A 491 14.59 -1.69 -14.35
CA LEU A 491 14.24 -0.56 -13.50
C LEU A 491 15.26 -0.34 -12.39
N MET A 492 15.96 0.79 -12.43
CA MET A 492 16.75 1.26 -11.29
C MET A 492 15.91 2.24 -10.49
N ILE A 493 15.71 1.97 -9.21
CA ILE A 493 15.05 2.89 -8.29
C ILE A 493 16.12 3.36 -7.32
N ASP A 494 16.49 4.63 -7.41
CA ASP A 494 17.51 5.26 -6.57
C ASP A 494 17.08 6.67 -6.14
N LYS A 495 18.00 7.43 -5.53
CA LYS A 495 17.73 8.81 -5.08
C LYS A 495 17.29 9.74 -6.22
N ASN A 496 17.74 9.47 -7.45
CA ASN A 496 17.62 10.34 -8.63
C ASN A 496 16.51 9.91 -9.60
N TYR A 497 16.04 8.67 -9.50
CA TYR A 497 14.95 8.14 -10.30
C TYR A 497 13.66 8.96 -10.13
N ILE A 498 13.51 9.59 -8.96
CA ILE A 498 12.39 10.49 -8.63
C ILE A 498 12.45 11.81 -9.45
N THR A 499 13.61 12.22 -9.95
CA THR A 499 13.76 13.48 -10.72
C THR A 499 13.36 13.37 -12.20
N VAL A 500 13.36 12.17 -12.79
CA VAL A 500 13.13 11.98 -14.23
C VAL A 500 11.66 11.65 -14.55
N ALA A 501 10.91 11.08 -13.62
CA ALA A 501 9.47 10.82 -13.79
C ALA A 501 8.57 12.08 -13.71
N GLN A 502 9.18 13.27 -13.68
CA GLN A 502 8.53 14.59 -13.65
C GLN A 502 8.85 15.44 -14.90
N GLN A 503 9.42 14.85 -15.95
CA GLN A 503 9.54 15.48 -17.28
C GLN A 503 8.54 14.87 -18.25
#